data_AF-A0A0H3HC83-F1
#
_entry.id   AF-A0A0H3HC83-F1
#
_cell.length_a   1.000
_cell.length_b   1.000
_cell.length_c   1.000
_cell.angle_alpha   90.00
_cell.angle_beta   90.00
_cell.angle_gamma   90.00
#
_symmetry.space_group_name_H-M   'P 1'
#
loop_
_entity.id
_entity.type
_entity.pdbx_description
1 polymer ?
#
loop_
_entity_poly.entity_id
_entity_poly.type
_entity_poly.pdbx_seq_one_letter_code
_entity_poly.pdbx_strand_id
1 'polypeptide(L)'
;MKKLSPHVAETRARWLAQTASACLVDEARLSPKPGLVDSRGNGAHQDLNLALMERSAHSLQPTFHALAQQSWRRPADVALRETVGRLGREGEARMMQATAGVNTHRGAIWALGLLVSATAMLGGEGQAQRITETAAALARLPDACAPKTFSKGLRASRRWQVPGAREEAQRAFPHITTLALPQLLRSRAAGASEDQARLDALMAIMTSLSDTCVLSRAGMAGLEAMRQGAAEVLAAGGCATARGRAALARLDVQMLAQNASPGGAADLLAATLFLDRVSA
;
A
#
# COMPACT_ATOMS: atom_id res chain seq x y z
N MET A 1 22.05 -29.22 -1.79
CA MET A 1 21.16 -28.08 -2.09
C MET A 1 21.49 -27.54 -3.48
N LYS A 2 20.65 -27.77 -4.50
CA LYS A 2 20.87 -27.21 -5.84
C LYS A 2 20.80 -25.69 -5.74
N LYS A 3 21.94 -25.01 -5.91
CA LYS A 3 21.97 -23.55 -6.13
C LYS A 3 21.12 -23.30 -7.39
N LEU A 4 19.96 -22.69 -7.25
CA LEU A 4 19.16 -22.27 -8.40
C LEU A 4 20.05 -21.40 -9.31
N SER A 5 19.94 -21.58 -10.63
CA SER A 5 20.78 -20.82 -11.56
C SER A 5 20.49 -19.31 -11.40
N PRO A 6 21.48 -18.43 -11.61
CA PRO A 6 21.30 -16.97 -11.57
C PRO A 6 20.14 -16.48 -12.44
N HIS A 7 19.79 -17.23 -13.49
CA HIS A 7 18.68 -16.92 -14.39
C HIS A 7 17.30 -17.02 -13.71
N VAL A 8 17.09 -17.99 -12.80
CA VAL A 8 15.81 -18.14 -12.09
C VAL A 8 15.60 -17.01 -11.09
N ALA A 9 16.66 -16.64 -10.36
CA ALA A 9 16.62 -15.52 -9.42
C ALA A 9 16.27 -14.21 -10.12
N GLU A 10 16.92 -13.93 -11.25
CA GLU A 10 16.65 -12.73 -12.04
C GLU A 10 15.22 -12.70 -12.60
N THR A 11 14.75 -13.84 -13.12
CA THR A 11 13.38 -13.94 -13.65
C THR A 11 12.34 -13.68 -12.57
N ARG A 12 12.52 -14.26 -11.38
CA ARG A 12 11.61 -14.04 -10.25
C ARG A 12 11.71 -12.63 -9.70
N ALA A 13 12.90 -12.05 -9.60
CA ALA A 13 13.06 -10.65 -9.18
C ALA A 13 12.34 -9.68 -10.13
N ARG A 14 12.43 -9.93 -11.45
CA ARG A 14 11.71 -9.15 -12.46
C ARG A 14 10.20 -9.32 -12.34
N TRP A 15 9.73 -10.54 -12.14
CA TRP A 15 8.31 -10.82 -11.91
C TRP A 15 7.79 -10.09 -10.68
N LEU A 16 8.49 -10.12 -9.54
CA LEU A 16 8.10 -9.38 -8.33
C LEU A 16 7.98 -7.88 -8.61
N ALA A 17 8.91 -7.30 -9.36
CA ALA A 17 8.89 -5.89 -9.71
C ALA A 17 7.70 -5.51 -10.62
N GLN A 18 7.43 -6.33 -11.63
CA GLN A 18 6.28 -6.16 -12.51
C GLN A 18 4.97 -6.30 -11.74
N THR A 19 4.87 -7.30 -10.87
CA THR A 19 3.70 -7.52 -10.01
C THR A 19 3.46 -6.32 -9.08
N ALA A 20 4.50 -5.80 -8.41
CA ALA A 20 4.38 -4.63 -7.55
C ALA A 20 3.93 -3.38 -8.32
N SER A 21 4.52 -3.12 -9.50
CA SER A 21 4.09 -2.02 -10.36
C SER A 21 2.65 -2.19 -10.84
N ALA A 22 2.25 -3.41 -11.21
CA ALA A 22 0.89 -3.70 -11.64
C ALA A 22 -0.11 -3.47 -10.51
N CYS A 23 0.19 -3.88 -9.27
CA CYS A 23 -0.66 -3.65 -8.11
C CYS A 23 -0.90 -2.16 -7.83
N LEU A 24 0.09 -1.28 -8.08
CA LEU A 24 -0.11 0.16 -8.00
C LEU A 24 -1.05 0.68 -9.09
N VAL A 25 -0.94 0.17 -10.32
CA VAL A 25 -1.87 0.52 -11.41
C VAL A 25 -3.28 0.02 -11.11
N ASP A 26 -3.41 -1.20 -10.60
CA ASP A 26 -4.69 -1.81 -10.24
C ASP A 26 -5.37 -1.06 -9.09
N GLU A 27 -4.61 -0.65 -8.08
CA GLU A 27 -5.10 0.25 -7.03
C GLU A 27 -5.58 1.56 -7.63
N ALA A 28 -4.78 2.21 -8.49
CA ALA A 28 -5.11 3.52 -9.05
C ALA A 28 -6.38 3.46 -9.92
N ARG A 29 -6.57 2.38 -10.67
CA ARG A 29 -7.72 2.16 -11.57
C ARG A 29 -8.99 1.71 -10.85
N LEU A 30 -8.88 1.15 -9.65
CA LEU A 30 -10.04 0.71 -8.88
C LEU A 30 -10.99 1.88 -8.65
N SER A 31 -12.29 1.66 -8.87
CA SER A 31 -13.31 2.71 -8.82
C SER A 31 -14.67 2.12 -8.43
N PRO A 32 -15.48 2.80 -7.61
CA PRO A 32 -15.25 4.12 -7.00
C PRO A 32 -14.44 4.03 -5.68
N LYS A 33 -13.37 4.81 -5.53
CA LYS A 33 -12.60 4.90 -4.28
C LYS A 33 -12.91 6.20 -3.52
N PRO A 34 -13.45 6.15 -2.29
CA PRO A 34 -13.88 7.34 -1.54
C PRO A 34 -12.77 8.37 -1.31
N GLY A 35 -12.94 9.58 -1.86
CA GLY A 35 -12.00 10.70 -1.69
C GLY A 35 -10.60 10.51 -2.30
N LEU A 36 -10.37 9.39 -3.00
CA LEU A 36 -9.11 9.04 -3.67
C LEU A 36 -9.19 9.34 -5.16
N VAL A 37 -8.03 9.40 -5.81
CA VAL A 37 -7.93 9.42 -7.27
C VAL A 37 -8.39 8.07 -7.82
N ASP A 38 -9.29 8.09 -8.78
CA ASP A 38 -9.75 6.91 -9.52
C ASP A 38 -10.15 7.29 -10.95
N SER A 39 -10.82 6.38 -11.68
CA SER A 39 -11.27 6.62 -13.06
C SER A 39 -12.33 7.73 -13.22
N ARG A 40 -12.96 8.17 -12.12
CA ARG A 40 -13.98 9.24 -12.13
C ARG A 40 -13.35 10.62 -11.96
N GLY A 41 -12.13 10.70 -11.42
CA GLY A 41 -11.41 11.96 -11.30
C GLY A 41 -10.33 11.99 -10.22
N ASN A 42 -10.01 13.19 -9.76
CA ASN A 42 -8.85 13.45 -8.90
C ASN A 42 -9.13 13.23 -7.40
N GLY A 43 -10.34 12.78 -7.04
CA GLY A 43 -10.76 12.69 -5.63
C GLY A 43 -10.64 14.03 -4.91
N ALA A 44 -10.10 14.03 -3.70
CA ALA A 44 -9.83 15.25 -2.93
C ALA A 44 -8.59 16.03 -3.42
N HIS A 45 -7.88 15.57 -4.44
CA HIS A 45 -6.65 16.22 -4.92
C HIS A 45 -6.89 17.21 -6.05
N GLN A 46 -6.04 18.24 -6.10
CA GLN A 46 -5.94 19.17 -7.24
C GLN A 46 -4.68 18.91 -8.09
N ASP A 47 -3.71 18.22 -7.50
CA ASP A 47 -2.36 17.98 -8.03
C ASP A 47 -2.13 16.55 -8.54
N LEU A 48 -3.08 15.63 -8.30
CA LEU A 48 -3.02 14.24 -8.72
C LEU A 48 -4.16 13.89 -9.68
N ASN A 49 -3.88 13.00 -10.63
CA ASN A 49 -4.87 12.40 -11.52
C ASN A 49 -4.43 10.95 -11.87
N LEU A 50 -5.33 10.18 -12.48
CA LEU A 50 -5.07 8.77 -12.80
C LEU A 50 -3.82 8.58 -13.68
N ALA A 51 -3.65 9.39 -14.73
CA ALA A 51 -2.49 9.29 -15.62
C ALA A 51 -1.15 9.53 -14.89
N LEU A 52 -1.15 10.41 -13.88
CA LEU A 52 0.02 10.67 -13.04
C LEU A 52 0.30 9.49 -12.09
N MET A 53 -0.75 8.89 -11.52
CA MET A 53 -0.65 7.67 -10.72
C MET A 53 -0.05 6.52 -11.54
N GLU A 54 -0.56 6.26 -12.74
CA GLU A 54 -0.03 5.21 -13.62
C GLU A 54 1.43 5.45 -14.01
N ARG A 55 1.77 6.69 -14.38
CA ARG A 55 3.15 7.09 -14.68
C ARG A 55 4.08 6.85 -13.49
N SER A 56 3.62 7.22 -12.30
CA SER A 56 4.35 6.99 -11.05
C SER A 56 4.60 5.49 -10.82
N ALA A 57 3.57 4.65 -10.96
CA ALA A 57 3.68 3.21 -10.79
C ALA A 57 4.74 2.61 -11.73
N HIS A 58 4.68 2.94 -13.03
CA HIS A 58 5.66 2.46 -14.01
C HIS A 58 7.09 2.94 -13.72
N SER A 59 7.26 4.18 -13.25
CA SER A 59 8.59 4.72 -12.90
C SER A 59 9.26 3.97 -11.73
N LEU A 60 8.47 3.27 -10.90
CA LEU A 60 8.93 2.55 -9.73
C LEU A 60 9.33 1.10 -10.02
N GLN A 61 8.97 0.54 -11.17
CA GLN A 61 9.32 -0.84 -11.53
C GLN A 61 10.83 -1.14 -11.42
N PRO A 62 11.76 -0.28 -11.93
CA PRO A 62 13.19 -0.53 -11.76
C PRO A 62 13.64 -0.53 -10.29
N THR A 63 12.99 0.27 -9.44
CA THR A 63 13.28 0.30 -8.00
C THR A 63 12.87 -1.02 -7.34
N PHE A 64 11.67 -1.53 -7.63
CA PHE A 64 11.24 -2.83 -7.10
C PHE A 64 12.10 -3.98 -7.59
N HIS A 65 12.59 -3.92 -8.83
CA HIS A 65 13.53 -4.91 -9.37
C HIS A 65 14.86 -4.90 -8.60
N ALA A 66 15.45 -3.72 -8.40
CA ALA A 66 16.69 -3.59 -7.62
C ALA A 66 16.52 -4.08 -6.17
N LEU A 67 15.37 -3.77 -5.54
CA LEU A 67 15.04 -4.25 -4.19
C LEU A 67 14.98 -5.79 -4.14
N ALA A 68 14.29 -6.41 -5.11
CA ALA A 68 14.20 -7.87 -5.20
C ALA A 68 15.57 -8.52 -5.43
N GLN A 69 16.39 -7.96 -6.34
CA GLN A 69 17.74 -8.48 -6.61
C GLN A 69 18.65 -8.42 -5.38
N GLN A 70 18.69 -7.28 -4.69
CA GLN A 70 19.59 -7.06 -3.53
C GLN A 70 19.14 -7.82 -2.27
N SER A 71 17.88 -8.24 -2.23
CA SER A 71 17.31 -8.98 -1.09
C SER A 71 17.28 -10.49 -1.32
N TRP A 72 17.59 -10.97 -2.54
CA TRP A 72 17.39 -12.36 -2.95
C TRP A 72 18.11 -13.36 -2.03
N ARG A 73 17.33 -14.20 -1.33
CA ARG A 73 17.84 -15.22 -0.37
C ARG A 73 18.83 -14.66 0.66
N ARG A 74 18.67 -13.40 1.04
CA ARG A 74 19.50 -12.75 2.05
C ARG A 74 18.77 -12.67 3.39
N PRO A 75 19.43 -12.97 4.52
CA PRO A 75 18.83 -12.77 5.84
C PRO A 75 18.60 -11.28 6.13
N ALA A 76 17.70 -10.98 7.07
CA ALA A 76 17.54 -9.62 7.57
C ALA A 76 18.78 -9.22 8.38
N ASP A 77 19.50 -8.21 7.91
CA ASP A 77 20.63 -7.60 8.61
C ASP A 77 20.65 -6.08 8.37
N VAL A 78 21.43 -5.35 9.17
CA VAL A 78 21.50 -3.88 9.08
C VAL A 78 21.95 -3.42 7.69
N ALA A 79 22.90 -4.11 7.08
CA ALA A 79 23.40 -3.76 5.76
C ALA A 79 22.34 -3.93 4.66
N LEU A 80 21.48 -4.94 4.76
CA LEU A 80 20.33 -5.12 3.87
C LEU A 80 19.31 -4.01 4.12
N ARG A 81 19.02 -3.70 5.38
CA ARG A 81 18.08 -2.63 5.74
C ARG A 81 18.52 -1.28 5.18
N GLU A 82 19.80 -0.95 5.27
CA GLU A 82 20.37 0.28 4.71
C GLU A 82 20.36 0.27 3.18
N THR A 83 20.63 -0.88 2.55
CA THR A 83 20.53 -1.06 1.10
C THR A 83 19.11 -0.83 0.60
N VAL A 84 18.13 -1.46 1.24
CA VAL A 84 16.69 -1.28 0.95
C VAL A 84 16.26 0.16 1.19
N GLY A 85 16.73 0.79 2.27
CA GLY A 85 16.47 2.20 2.57
C GLY A 85 17.02 3.14 1.48
N ARG A 86 18.26 2.92 1.02
CA ARG A 86 18.88 3.69 -0.06
C ARG A 86 18.11 3.54 -1.37
N LEU A 87 17.83 2.31 -1.79
CA LEU A 87 17.07 2.03 -3.02
C LEU A 87 15.66 2.63 -2.97
N GLY A 88 14.98 2.56 -1.82
CA GLY A 88 13.68 3.21 -1.63
C GLY A 88 13.74 4.72 -1.82
N ARG A 89 14.77 5.40 -1.26
CA ARG A 89 14.98 6.85 -1.44
C ARG A 89 15.31 7.22 -2.90
N GLU A 90 16.12 6.41 -3.58
CA GLU A 90 16.36 6.58 -5.03
C GLU A 90 15.07 6.41 -5.84
N GLY A 91 14.23 5.45 -5.47
CA GLY A 91 12.91 5.26 -6.07
C GLY A 91 11.97 6.43 -5.83
N GLU A 92 11.95 7.00 -4.62
CA GLU A 92 11.20 8.22 -4.32
C GLU A 92 11.68 9.38 -5.21
N ALA A 93 12.99 9.56 -5.37
CA ALA A 93 13.54 10.61 -6.24
C ALA A 93 13.13 10.41 -7.71
N ARG A 94 13.21 9.19 -8.24
CA ARG A 94 12.76 8.85 -9.60
C ARG A 94 11.26 9.10 -9.79
N MET A 95 10.45 8.71 -8.80
CA MET A 95 9.02 8.95 -8.80
C MET A 95 8.73 10.45 -8.86
N MET A 96 9.35 11.25 -7.99
CA MET A 96 9.18 12.70 -7.97
C MET A 96 9.59 13.34 -9.30
N GLN A 97 10.66 12.87 -9.93
CA GLN A 97 11.05 13.34 -11.26
C GLN A 97 10.00 13.00 -12.32
N ALA A 98 9.49 11.76 -12.33
CA ALA A 98 8.48 11.31 -13.27
C ALA A 98 7.13 12.04 -13.09
N THR A 99 6.85 12.50 -11.87
CA THR A 99 5.59 13.19 -11.51
C THR A 99 5.73 14.69 -11.34
N ALA A 100 6.80 15.30 -11.85
CA ALA A 100 7.05 16.75 -11.77
C ALA A 100 6.97 17.31 -10.32
N GLY A 101 7.42 16.53 -9.34
CA GLY A 101 7.45 16.90 -7.92
C GLY A 101 6.18 16.54 -7.13
N VAL A 102 5.17 15.94 -7.77
CA VAL A 102 3.93 15.55 -7.07
C VAL A 102 4.12 14.25 -6.30
N ASN A 103 3.88 14.30 -4.99
CA ASN A 103 3.96 13.13 -4.12
C ASN A 103 2.81 12.16 -4.40
N THR A 104 3.11 11.07 -5.11
CA THR A 104 2.09 10.14 -5.64
C THR A 104 2.05 8.82 -4.85
N HIS A 105 3.15 8.07 -4.79
CA HIS A 105 3.22 6.72 -4.19
C HIS A 105 4.27 6.60 -3.09
N ARG A 106 4.62 7.66 -2.36
CA ARG A 106 5.72 7.58 -1.38
C ARG A 106 5.46 6.56 -0.26
N GLY A 107 4.23 6.46 0.25
CA GLY A 107 3.91 5.44 1.26
C GLY A 107 3.87 4.03 0.67
N ALA A 108 3.39 3.88 -0.56
CA ALA A 108 3.47 2.64 -1.33
C ALA A 108 4.92 2.17 -1.54
N ILE A 109 5.88 3.06 -1.85
CA ILE A 109 7.31 2.70 -1.96
C ILE A 109 7.80 2.05 -0.66
N TRP A 110 7.37 2.56 0.50
CA TRP A 110 7.72 1.98 1.79
C TRP A 110 7.09 0.60 2.00
N ALA A 111 5.78 0.48 1.85
CA ALA A 111 5.06 -0.77 2.08
C ALA A 111 5.46 -1.86 1.08
N LEU A 112 5.32 -1.59 -0.23
CA LEU A 112 5.69 -2.54 -1.27
C LEU A 112 7.19 -2.79 -1.31
N GLY A 113 8.03 -1.78 -1.06
CA GLY A 113 9.47 -1.98 -1.07
C GLY A 113 9.93 -2.98 -0.03
N LEU A 114 9.36 -2.94 1.19
CA LEU A 114 9.62 -3.92 2.24
C LEU A 114 9.05 -5.30 1.89
N LEU A 115 7.84 -5.38 1.34
CA LEU A 115 7.21 -6.65 0.98
C LEU A 115 7.91 -7.34 -0.20
N VAL A 116 8.27 -6.60 -1.25
CA VAL A 116 9.08 -7.10 -2.37
C VAL A 116 10.42 -7.63 -1.87
N SER A 117 11.10 -6.88 -0.99
CA SER A 117 12.35 -7.31 -0.39
C SER A 117 12.16 -8.61 0.40
N ALA A 118 11.15 -8.66 1.26
CA ALA A 118 10.84 -9.83 2.08
C ALA A 118 10.48 -11.08 1.25
N THR A 119 9.67 -10.95 0.20
CA THR A 119 9.37 -12.05 -0.71
C THR A 119 10.63 -12.56 -1.41
N ALA A 120 11.53 -11.67 -1.83
CA ALA A 120 12.82 -12.05 -2.41
C ALA A 120 13.77 -12.71 -1.40
N MET A 121 13.78 -12.27 -0.13
CA MET A 121 14.52 -12.93 0.96
C MET A 121 14.07 -14.38 1.16
N LEU A 122 12.78 -14.65 0.95
CA LEU A 122 12.19 -15.99 1.02
C LEU A 122 12.36 -16.81 -0.28
N GLY A 123 12.97 -16.25 -1.31
CA GLY A 123 13.25 -16.93 -2.57
C GLY A 123 12.18 -16.77 -3.66
N GLY A 124 11.31 -15.77 -3.53
CA GLY A 124 10.39 -15.33 -4.60
C GLY A 124 8.92 -15.64 -4.37
N GLU A 125 8.57 -16.40 -3.34
CA GLU A 125 7.20 -16.76 -2.96
C GLU A 125 7.15 -17.12 -1.47
N GLY A 126 5.96 -17.10 -0.87
CA GLY A 126 5.77 -17.51 0.52
C GLY A 126 4.38 -17.15 1.03
N GLN A 127 3.97 -17.75 2.14
CA GLN A 127 2.71 -17.40 2.80
C GLN A 127 2.72 -15.93 3.23
N ALA A 128 1.59 -15.23 3.07
CA ALA A 128 1.45 -13.81 3.39
C ALA A 128 2.00 -13.47 4.79
N GLN A 129 1.66 -14.29 5.80
CA GLN A 129 2.13 -14.13 7.17
C GLN A 129 3.65 -14.16 7.29
N ARG A 130 4.31 -15.09 6.60
CA ARG A 130 5.78 -15.22 6.66
C ARG A 130 6.47 -14.07 5.92
N ILE A 131 5.88 -13.60 4.82
CA ILE A 131 6.37 -12.43 4.09
C ILE A 131 6.29 -11.18 4.98
N THR A 132 5.14 -10.93 5.62
CA THR A 132 4.97 -9.74 6.47
C THR A 132 5.83 -9.79 7.73
N GLU A 133 6.02 -10.96 8.34
CA GLU A 133 6.96 -11.15 9.46
C GLU A 133 8.40 -10.86 9.06
N THR A 134 8.81 -11.33 7.88
CA THR A 134 10.15 -11.07 7.31
C THR A 134 10.33 -9.58 7.02
N ALA A 135 9.32 -8.93 6.44
CA ALA A 135 9.30 -7.49 6.20
C ALA A 135 9.39 -6.69 7.52
N ALA A 136 8.70 -7.15 8.56
CA ALA A 136 8.72 -6.54 9.89
C ALA A 136 10.09 -6.68 10.56
N ALA A 137 10.73 -7.84 10.44
CA ALA A 137 12.10 -8.05 10.91
C ALA A 137 13.06 -7.05 10.26
N LEU A 138 12.95 -6.85 8.95
CA LEU A 138 13.73 -5.85 8.23
C LEU A 138 13.39 -4.42 8.70
N ALA A 139 12.11 -4.07 8.83
CA ALA A 139 11.65 -2.74 9.23
C ALA A 139 12.03 -2.33 10.67
N ARG A 140 12.29 -3.30 11.55
CA ARG A 140 12.75 -3.06 12.93
C ARG A 140 14.24 -2.73 13.01
N LEU A 141 15.02 -3.11 12.00
CA LEU A 141 16.45 -2.80 11.96
C LEU A 141 16.69 -1.30 11.73
N PRO A 142 17.79 -0.74 12.27
CA PRO A 142 18.16 0.65 12.05
C PRO A 142 18.61 0.90 10.60
N ASP A 143 18.48 2.16 10.17
CA ASP A 143 19.03 2.69 8.93
C ASP A 143 19.67 4.04 9.26
N ALA A 144 21.00 4.09 9.34
CA ALA A 144 21.72 5.30 9.76
C ALA A 144 21.51 6.47 8.78
N CYS A 145 21.18 6.16 7.53
CA CYS A 145 20.92 7.10 6.46
C CYS A 145 19.42 7.48 6.33
N ALA A 146 18.57 7.02 7.25
CA ALA A 146 17.16 7.40 7.27
C ALA A 146 17.04 8.93 7.45
N PRO A 147 16.18 9.61 6.66
CA PRO A 147 16.02 11.06 6.76
C PRO A 147 15.62 11.46 8.18
N LYS A 148 16.35 12.40 8.77
CA LYS A 148 16.01 13.01 10.06
C LYS A 148 14.92 14.08 9.93
N THR A 149 14.56 14.46 8.70
CA THR A 149 13.55 15.47 8.38
C THR A 149 12.14 14.92 8.55
N PHE A 150 11.22 15.81 8.96
CA PHE A 150 9.84 15.46 9.22
C PHE A 150 9.01 15.34 7.93
N SER A 151 8.64 14.11 7.55
CA SER A 151 7.63 13.89 6.52
C SER A 151 6.24 14.37 6.99
N LYS A 152 5.33 14.70 6.06
CA LYS A 152 3.93 15.06 6.38
C LYS A 152 3.26 13.99 7.26
N GLY A 153 3.50 12.71 6.95
CA GLY A 153 2.99 11.59 7.74
C GLY A 153 3.55 11.56 9.16
N LEU A 154 4.87 11.74 9.32
CA LEU A 154 5.49 11.78 10.65
C LEU A 154 5.00 12.98 11.49
N ARG A 155 4.74 14.14 10.85
CA ARG A 155 4.12 15.29 11.51
C ARG A 155 2.70 14.97 12.00
N ALA A 156 1.89 14.32 11.17
CA ALA A 156 0.54 13.93 11.54
C ALA A 156 0.54 12.89 12.67
N SER A 157 1.35 11.84 12.58
CA SER A 157 1.51 10.84 13.64
C SER A 157 1.92 11.45 14.97
N ARG A 158 2.86 12.41 14.98
CA ARG A 158 3.26 13.12 16.22
C ARG A 158 2.17 14.04 16.74
N ARG A 159 1.52 14.81 15.87
CA ARG A 159 0.45 15.74 16.26
C ARG A 159 -0.72 15.03 16.90
N TRP A 160 -1.11 13.88 16.33
CA TRP A 160 -2.29 13.12 16.75
C TRP A 160 -1.97 11.94 17.66
N GLN A 161 -0.69 11.70 17.95
CA GLN A 161 -0.20 10.59 18.78
C GLN A 161 -0.69 9.22 18.29
N VAL A 162 -0.71 9.03 16.97
CA VAL A 162 -1.13 7.77 16.32
C VAL A 162 0.05 7.07 15.64
N PRO A 163 0.02 5.73 15.53
CA PRO A 163 1.01 4.98 14.76
C PRO A 163 1.00 5.41 13.29
N GLY A 164 2.17 5.41 12.64
CA GLY A 164 2.33 5.68 11.22
C GLY A 164 2.73 4.44 10.41
N ALA A 165 3.14 4.66 9.16
CA ALA A 165 3.53 3.59 8.24
C ALA A 165 4.74 2.76 8.73
N ARG A 166 5.60 3.34 9.57
CA ARG A 166 6.73 2.62 10.16
C ARG A 166 6.24 1.58 11.17
N GLU A 167 5.39 2.00 12.11
CA GLU A 167 4.80 1.15 13.14
C GLU A 167 3.90 0.07 12.52
N GLU A 168 3.24 0.39 11.40
CA GLU A 168 2.48 -0.59 10.61
C GLU A 168 3.38 -1.72 10.10
N ALA A 169 4.49 -1.37 9.44
CA ALA A 169 5.45 -2.34 8.92
C ALA A 169 6.14 -3.15 10.04
N GLN A 170 6.54 -2.49 11.14
CA GLN A 170 7.22 -3.15 12.27
C GLN A 170 6.34 -4.17 12.99
N ARG A 171 5.02 -4.03 12.90
CA ARG A 171 4.00 -4.96 13.42
C ARG A 171 3.53 -5.97 12.38
N ALA A 172 4.25 -6.14 11.27
CA ALA A 172 3.92 -7.08 10.19
C ALA A 172 2.59 -6.78 9.49
N PHE A 173 2.30 -5.49 9.27
CA PHE A 173 1.15 -5.01 8.48
C PHE A 173 -0.20 -5.59 8.94
N PRO A 174 -0.62 -5.36 10.20
CA PRO A 174 -1.86 -5.93 10.73
C PRO A 174 -3.08 -5.57 9.89
N HIS A 175 -3.18 -4.34 9.34
CA HIS A 175 -4.34 -3.99 8.51
C HIS A 175 -4.39 -4.79 7.19
N ILE A 176 -3.25 -5.32 6.73
CA ILE A 176 -3.24 -6.22 5.58
C ILE A 176 -3.60 -7.65 6.02
N THR A 177 -2.90 -8.21 7.00
CA THR A 177 -3.00 -9.63 7.36
C THR A 177 -4.27 -9.99 8.10
N THR A 178 -4.81 -9.08 8.92
CA THR A 178 -5.99 -9.36 9.75
C THR A 178 -7.29 -8.79 9.20
N LEU A 179 -7.22 -7.78 8.32
CA LEU A 179 -8.40 -7.10 7.78
C LEU A 179 -8.52 -7.24 6.26
N ALA A 180 -7.60 -6.65 5.50
CA ALA A 180 -7.74 -6.49 4.05
C ALA A 180 -7.73 -7.83 3.30
N LEU A 181 -6.72 -8.67 3.54
CA LEU A 181 -6.59 -9.95 2.84
C LEU A 181 -7.72 -10.92 3.21
N PRO A 182 -8.09 -11.10 4.50
CA PRO A 182 -9.27 -11.88 4.86
C PRO A 182 -10.58 -11.36 4.23
N GLN A 183 -10.78 -10.04 4.19
CA GLN A 183 -11.97 -9.46 3.57
C GLN A 183 -11.99 -9.69 2.05
N LEU A 184 -10.86 -9.49 1.37
CA LEU A 184 -10.73 -9.75 -0.07
C LEU A 184 -11.15 -11.19 -0.41
N LEU A 185 -10.59 -12.17 0.30
CA LEU A 185 -10.89 -13.59 0.11
C LEU A 185 -12.35 -13.92 0.44
N ARG A 186 -12.90 -13.32 1.50
CA ARG A 186 -14.32 -13.48 1.88
C ARG A 186 -15.26 -12.95 0.80
N SER A 187 -15.01 -11.75 0.28
CA SER A 187 -15.85 -11.15 -0.77
C SER A 187 -15.79 -12.00 -2.05
N ARG A 188 -14.62 -12.48 -2.45
CA ARG A 188 -14.47 -13.43 -3.58
C ARG A 188 -15.26 -14.71 -3.36
N ALA A 189 -15.14 -15.33 -2.17
CA ALA A 189 -15.87 -16.54 -1.82
C ALA A 189 -17.39 -16.34 -1.81
N ALA A 190 -17.85 -15.13 -1.54
CA ALA A 190 -19.26 -14.73 -1.61
C ALA A 190 -19.73 -14.38 -3.04
N GLY A 191 -18.89 -14.53 -4.06
CA GLY A 191 -19.22 -14.29 -5.46
C GLY A 191 -19.13 -12.82 -5.90
N ALA A 192 -18.49 -11.95 -5.11
CA ALA A 192 -18.22 -10.58 -5.53
C ALA A 192 -17.28 -10.56 -6.75
N SER A 193 -17.45 -9.56 -7.63
CA SER A 193 -16.45 -9.30 -8.67
C SER A 193 -15.11 -8.91 -8.04
N GLU A 194 -14.03 -9.02 -8.83
CA GLU A 194 -12.70 -8.67 -8.35
C GLU A 194 -12.62 -7.22 -7.86
N ASP A 195 -13.20 -6.27 -8.60
CA ASP A 195 -13.25 -4.86 -8.16
C ASP A 195 -14.06 -4.68 -6.88
N GLN A 196 -15.19 -5.38 -6.73
CA GLN A 196 -15.99 -5.33 -5.50
C GLN A 196 -15.22 -5.89 -4.30
N ALA A 197 -14.50 -6.99 -4.48
CA ALA A 197 -13.71 -7.60 -3.42
C ALA A 197 -12.52 -6.70 -3.01
N ARG A 198 -11.88 -6.02 -3.98
CA ARG A 198 -10.81 -5.04 -3.70
C ARG A 198 -11.34 -3.78 -3.01
N LEU A 199 -12.53 -3.31 -3.37
CA LEU A 199 -13.19 -2.20 -2.68
C LEU A 199 -13.52 -2.59 -1.23
N ASP A 200 -14.03 -3.80 -0.99
CA ASP A 200 -14.31 -4.26 0.37
C ASP A 200 -13.01 -4.41 1.19
N ALA A 201 -11.91 -4.84 0.58
CA ALA A 201 -10.60 -4.87 1.23
C ALA A 201 -10.10 -3.47 1.60
N LEU A 202 -10.31 -2.47 0.72
CA LEU A 202 -10.04 -1.07 1.02
C LEU A 202 -10.87 -0.57 2.20
N MET A 203 -12.17 -0.89 2.22
CA MET A 203 -13.05 -0.54 3.34
C MET A 203 -12.57 -1.18 4.65
N ALA A 204 -12.14 -2.45 4.61
CA ALA A 204 -11.62 -3.14 5.78
C ALA A 204 -10.40 -2.42 6.38
N ILE A 205 -9.47 -1.94 5.54
CA ILE A 205 -8.33 -1.12 5.99
C ILE A 205 -8.84 0.17 6.65
N MET A 206 -9.76 0.87 5.98
CA MET A 206 -10.27 2.17 6.40
C MET A 206 -11.04 2.13 7.73
N THR A 207 -11.58 0.98 8.14
CA THR A 207 -12.32 0.86 9.42
C THR A 207 -11.50 1.18 10.66
N SER A 208 -10.17 1.04 10.62
CA SER A 208 -9.32 1.24 11.80
C SER A 208 -7.98 1.92 11.53
N LEU A 209 -7.53 2.01 10.28
CA LEU A 209 -6.26 2.66 9.95
C LEU A 209 -6.25 4.11 10.46
N SER A 210 -5.17 4.47 11.14
CA SER A 210 -4.90 5.86 11.52
C SER A 210 -4.26 6.58 10.32
N ASP A 211 -5.06 6.84 9.29
CA ASP A 211 -4.58 7.35 8.01
C ASP A 211 -4.00 8.76 8.16
N THR A 212 -2.68 8.87 8.06
CA THR A 212 -1.97 10.16 8.21
C THR A 212 -2.26 11.15 7.08
N CYS A 213 -2.67 10.68 5.89
CA CYS A 213 -3.08 11.55 4.80
C CYS A 213 -4.41 12.22 5.14
N VAL A 214 -5.39 11.45 5.62
CA VAL A 214 -6.67 11.99 6.12
C VAL A 214 -6.45 12.95 7.29
N LEU A 215 -5.70 12.51 8.31
CA LEU A 215 -5.40 13.34 9.49
C LEU A 215 -4.71 14.66 9.16
N SER A 216 -3.90 14.69 8.09
CA SER A 216 -3.21 15.90 7.66
C SER A 216 -4.11 16.91 6.94
N ARG A 217 -5.21 16.44 6.32
CA ARG A 217 -6.11 17.26 5.49
C ARG A 217 -7.42 17.60 6.20
N ALA A 218 -8.05 16.60 6.81
CA ALA A 218 -9.39 16.66 7.39
C ALA A 218 -9.40 16.46 8.92
N GLY A 219 -8.23 16.22 9.53
CA GLY A 219 -8.09 16.03 10.97
C GLY A 219 -8.83 14.80 11.50
N MET A 220 -9.08 14.78 12.82
CA MET A 220 -9.72 13.64 13.48
C MET A 220 -11.16 13.42 13.03
N ALA A 221 -11.91 14.50 12.75
CA ALA A 221 -13.28 14.39 12.26
C ALA A 221 -13.35 13.64 10.93
N GLY A 222 -12.42 13.93 10.00
CA GLY A 222 -12.33 13.18 8.74
C GLY A 222 -11.87 11.74 8.92
N LEU A 223 -10.99 11.47 9.87
CA LEU A 223 -10.59 10.11 10.19
C LEU A 223 -11.77 9.28 10.74
N GLU A 224 -12.57 9.88 11.61
CA GLU A 224 -13.74 9.20 12.19
C GLU A 224 -14.83 8.96 11.14
N ALA A 225 -15.11 9.97 10.30
CA ALA A 225 -16.01 9.83 9.16
C ALA A 225 -15.59 8.70 8.23
N MET A 226 -14.29 8.61 7.92
CA MET A 226 -13.71 7.54 7.12
C MET A 226 -13.98 6.15 7.72
N ARG A 227 -13.68 5.99 9.02
CA ARG A 227 -13.83 4.72 9.74
C ARG A 227 -15.28 4.27 9.82
N GLN A 228 -16.16 5.18 10.24
CA GLN A 228 -17.58 4.92 10.39
C GLN A 228 -18.23 4.57 9.05
N GLY A 229 -17.99 5.36 8.00
CA GLY A 229 -18.57 5.06 6.70
C GLY A 229 -18.03 3.78 6.07
N ALA A 230 -16.75 3.46 6.24
CA ALA A 230 -16.19 2.20 5.77
C ALA A 230 -16.82 1.00 6.50
N ALA A 231 -17.04 1.10 7.82
CA ALA A 231 -17.74 0.09 8.59
C ALA A 231 -19.20 -0.08 8.12
N GLU A 232 -19.89 1.02 7.79
CA GLU A 232 -21.25 0.96 7.24
C GLU A 232 -21.33 0.26 5.89
N VAL A 233 -20.34 0.46 5.01
CA VAL A 233 -20.28 -0.25 3.72
C VAL A 233 -20.20 -1.76 3.94
N LEU A 234 -19.29 -2.20 4.81
CA LEU A 234 -19.11 -3.62 5.12
C LEU A 234 -20.34 -4.21 5.85
N ALA A 235 -20.91 -3.49 6.80
CA ALA A 235 -22.12 -3.89 7.53
C ALA A 235 -23.36 -3.99 6.59
N ALA A 236 -23.38 -3.19 5.53
CA ALA A 236 -24.41 -3.26 4.49
C ALA A 236 -24.23 -4.43 3.50
N GLY A 237 -23.22 -5.29 3.71
CA GLY A 237 -22.93 -6.46 2.89
C GLY A 237 -21.87 -6.23 1.81
N GLY A 238 -21.10 -5.14 1.90
CA GLY A 238 -20.05 -4.82 0.94
C GLY A 238 -20.55 -4.41 -0.44
N CYS A 239 -19.62 -4.14 -1.35
CA CYS A 239 -19.86 -3.52 -2.65
C CYS A 239 -20.60 -4.44 -3.65
N ALA A 240 -20.70 -5.73 -3.34
CA ALA A 240 -21.55 -6.67 -4.08
C ALA A 240 -23.05 -6.35 -3.92
N THR A 241 -23.45 -5.73 -2.81
CA THR A 241 -24.85 -5.40 -2.54
C THR A 241 -25.23 -3.98 -2.97
N ALA A 242 -26.51 -3.76 -3.28
CA ALA A 242 -27.02 -2.42 -3.58
C ALA A 242 -26.88 -1.47 -2.37
N ARG A 243 -27.12 -1.97 -1.14
CA ARG A 243 -26.99 -1.19 0.09
C ARG A 243 -25.55 -0.78 0.36
N GLY A 244 -24.59 -1.69 0.17
CA GLY A 244 -23.16 -1.38 0.31
C GLY A 244 -22.67 -0.36 -0.72
N ARG A 245 -23.08 -0.48 -2.00
CA ARG A 245 -22.76 0.55 -3.02
C ARG A 245 -23.35 1.92 -2.68
N ALA A 246 -24.58 1.96 -2.16
CA ALA A 246 -25.20 3.21 -1.72
C ALA A 246 -24.46 3.82 -0.51
N ALA A 247 -24.00 2.98 0.43
CA ALA A 247 -23.17 3.44 1.55
C ALA A 247 -21.81 3.97 1.07
N LEU A 248 -21.19 3.30 0.09
CA LEU A 248 -19.91 3.71 -0.49
C LEU A 248 -20.02 5.07 -1.18
N ALA A 249 -21.11 5.30 -1.92
CA ALA A 249 -21.38 6.58 -2.55
C ALA A 249 -21.58 7.71 -1.50
N ARG A 250 -22.25 7.44 -0.38
CA ARG A 250 -22.37 8.42 0.71
C ARG A 250 -21.03 8.73 1.35
N LEU A 251 -20.21 7.71 1.60
CA LEU A 251 -18.86 7.87 2.12
C LEU A 251 -18.00 8.72 1.17
N ASP A 252 -18.05 8.47 -0.14
CA ASP A 252 -17.31 9.25 -1.14
C ASP A 252 -17.68 10.73 -1.10
N VAL A 253 -18.98 11.05 -1.11
CA VAL A 253 -19.47 12.43 -0.97
C VAL A 253 -18.95 13.08 0.31
N GLN A 254 -18.99 12.37 1.44
CA GLN A 254 -18.51 12.89 2.72
C GLN A 254 -17.00 13.15 2.72
N MET A 255 -16.21 12.23 2.16
CA MET A 255 -14.75 12.37 2.07
C MET A 255 -14.35 13.54 1.19
N LEU A 256 -15.03 13.72 0.05
CA LEU A 256 -14.81 14.86 -0.84
C LEU A 256 -15.18 16.19 -0.16
N ALA A 257 -16.33 16.27 0.51
CA ALA A 257 -16.77 17.48 1.21
C ALA A 257 -15.80 17.91 2.32
N GLN A 258 -15.13 16.95 2.96
CA GLN A 258 -14.14 17.21 4.02
C GLN A 258 -12.71 17.34 3.49
N ASN A 259 -12.52 17.26 2.16
CA ASN A 259 -11.21 17.25 1.53
C ASN A 259 -10.28 16.14 2.06
N ALA A 260 -10.88 15.03 2.50
CA ALA A 260 -10.21 13.88 3.09
C ALA A 260 -9.76 12.90 2.00
N SER A 261 -8.49 12.51 2.02
CA SER A 261 -7.93 11.54 1.08
C SER A 261 -7.24 10.38 1.82
N PRO A 262 -7.83 9.17 1.80
CA PRO A 262 -7.29 7.92 2.38
C PRO A 262 -6.02 7.37 1.72
N GLY A 263 -5.01 8.20 1.49
CA GLY A 263 -3.79 7.80 0.78
C GLY A 263 -3.02 6.66 1.47
N GLY A 264 -3.02 6.60 2.80
CA GLY A 264 -2.41 5.49 3.52
C GLY A 264 -3.18 4.18 3.33
N ALA A 265 -4.50 4.24 3.26
CA ALA A 265 -5.34 3.08 2.96
C ALA A 265 -5.13 2.58 1.51
N ALA A 266 -4.98 3.49 0.55
CA ALA A 266 -4.62 3.18 -0.83
C ALA A 266 -3.25 2.47 -0.92
N ASP A 267 -2.23 3.01 -0.26
CA ASP A 267 -0.89 2.39 -0.21
C ASP A 267 -0.95 0.95 0.36
N LEU A 268 -1.74 0.74 1.41
CA LEU A 268 -1.94 -0.59 1.99
C LEU A 268 -2.79 -1.50 1.11
N LEU A 269 -3.74 -0.98 0.35
CA LEU A 269 -4.49 -1.77 -0.62
C LEU A 269 -3.56 -2.32 -1.70
N ALA A 270 -2.69 -1.49 -2.29
CA ALA A 270 -1.70 -1.94 -3.27
C ALA A 270 -0.79 -3.04 -2.69
N ALA A 271 -0.38 -2.90 -1.43
CA ALA A 271 0.39 -3.90 -0.71
C ALA A 271 -0.40 -5.20 -0.44
N THR A 272 -1.70 -5.12 -0.14
CA THR A 272 -2.60 -6.28 -0.05
C THR A 272 -2.70 -7.02 -1.37
N LEU A 273 -2.90 -6.30 -2.49
CA LEU A 273 -2.97 -6.91 -3.82
C LEU A 273 -1.66 -7.59 -4.20
N PHE A 274 -0.53 -7.02 -3.80
CA PHE A 274 0.78 -7.65 -4.02
C PHE A 274 0.88 -8.96 -3.24
N LEU A 275 0.56 -8.95 -1.95
CA LEU A 275 0.59 -10.15 -1.11
C LEU A 275 -0.36 -11.25 -1.63
N ASP A 276 -1.56 -10.89 -2.05
CA ASP A 276 -2.53 -11.80 -2.66
C ASP A 276 -1.98 -12.50 -3.92
N ARG A 277 -1.15 -11.82 -4.73
CA ARG A 277 -0.55 -12.41 -5.95
C ARG A 277 0.69 -13.25 -5.71
N VAL A 278 1.46 -12.94 -4.66
CA VAL A 278 2.75 -13.62 -4.38
C VAL A 278 2.63 -14.69 -3.30
N SER A 279 1.48 -14.76 -2.62
CA SER A 279 1.18 -15.81 -1.66
C SER A 279 0.49 -16.97 -2.37
N ALA A 280 0.94 -18.18 -2.05
CA ALA A 280 0.32 -19.44 -2.43
C ALA A 280 -0.50 -20.00 -1.26
#